data_AF-A0A973YMI8-F1
#
_entry.id   AF-A0A973YMI8-F1
#
_cell.length_a   1.000
_cell.length_b   1.000
_cell.length_c   1.000
_cell.angle_alpha   90.00
_cell.angle_beta   90.00
_cell.angle_gamma   90.00
#
_symmetry.space_group_name_H-M   'P 1'
#
loop_
_entity.id
_entity.type
_entity.pdbx_description
1 polymer ?
#
loop_
_entity_poly.entity_id
_entity_poly.type
_entity_poly.pdbx_seq_one_letter_code
_entity_poly.pdbx_strand_id
1 'polypeptide(L)'
;VSPGRCWSFKGHQGQVVIRLPVRVHLAAITVQHITKDVSPSGTVISAPRDIAVFVSLLGTSVDADGEEESLLGTFTYHVEKEPMQTFLLKNEPLARAFSYVKLLVKSNWGNPRYTCIYRVQVHGRMENETDSTKTQD
;
A
#
# COMPACT_ATOMS: atom_id res chain seq x y z
N VAL A 1 -5.71 15.62 -2.89
CA VAL A 1 -4.36 15.54 -3.49
C VAL A 1 -4.19 16.72 -4.44
N SER A 2 -3.00 17.32 -4.55
CA SER A 2 -2.73 18.44 -5.47
C SER A 2 -1.48 18.13 -6.31
N PRO A 3 -1.39 18.56 -7.58
CA PRO A 3 -0.24 18.29 -8.45
C PRO A 3 1.09 18.64 -7.78
N GLY A 4 2.08 17.75 -7.93
CA GLY A 4 3.42 17.93 -7.36
C GLY A 4 3.57 17.56 -5.88
N ARG A 5 2.48 17.37 -5.12
CA ARG A 5 2.53 16.88 -3.73
C ARG A 5 2.47 15.35 -3.68
N CYS A 6 3.46 14.71 -4.30
CA CYS A 6 3.64 13.26 -4.31
C CYS A 6 5.05 12.88 -3.89
N TRP A 7 5.21 11.65 -3.42
CA TRP A 7 6.54 11.07 -3.25
C TRP A 7 6.98 10.44 -4.58
N SER A 8 8.04 11.01 -5.17
CA SER A 8 8.64 10.50 -6.40
C SER A 8 9.87 9.65 -6.10
N PHE A 9 9.98 8.50 -6.75
CA PHE A 9 11.20 7.69 -6.77
C PHE A 9 11.69 7.49 -8.21
N LYS A 10 13.01 7.27 -8.36
CA LYS A 10 13.67 7.08 -9.66
C LYS A 10 13.23 5.78 -10.32
N GLY A 11 12.95 5.83 -11.62
CA GLY A 11 12.55 4.68 -12.42
C GLY A 11 11.09 4.26 -12.23
N HIS A 12 10.80 3.00 -12.58
CA HIS A 12 9.45 2.42 -12.59
C HIS A 12 9.23 1.34 -11.51
N GLN A 13 10.26 1.04 -10.71
CA GLN A 13 10.22 0.08 -9.62
C GLN A 13 10.67 0.73 -8.33
N GLY A 14 9.94 0.46 -7.25
CA GLY A 14 10.20 1.05 -5.94
C GLY A 14 9.23 0.49 -4.91
N GLN A 15 9.50 0.78 -3.64
CA GLN A 15 8.66 0.29 -2.55
C GLN A 15 8.58 1.31 -1.42
N VAL A 16 7.45 1.30 -0.71
CA VAL A 16 7.29 2.00 0.56
C VAL A 16 6.79 1.01 1.60
N VAL A 17 7.42 1.04 2.77
CA VAL A 17 6.98 0.30 3.95
C VAL A 17 6.34 1.29 4.91
N ILE A 18 5.12 0.99 5.34
CA ILE A 18 4.29 1.84 6.19
C ILE A 18 4.09 1.11 7.51
N ARG A 19 4.61 1.67 8.60
CA ARG A 19 4.26 1.25 9.96
C ARG A 19 2.88 1.78 10.30
N LEU A 20 1.96 0.88 10.64
CA LEU A 20 0.62 1.23 11.09
C LEU A 20 0.66 1.72 12.55
N PRO A 21 -0.24 2.64 12.94
CA PRO A 21 -0.29 3.14 14.32
C PRO A 21 -0.69 2.06 15.33
N VAL A 22 -1.42 1.04 14.89
CA VAL A 22 -1.84 -0.12 15.66
C VAL A 22 -1.80 -1.37 14.77
N ARG A 23 -1.89 -2.55 15.37
CA ARG A 23 -2.05 -3.79 14.61
C ARG A 23 -3.45 -3.82 13.97
N VAL A 24 -3.50 -4.20 12.69
CA VAL A 24 -4.74 -4.17 11.91
C VAL A 24 -4.94 -5.51 11.19
N HIS A 25 -6.17 -6.02 11.25
CA HIS A 25 -6.67 -7.03 10.30
C HIS A 25 -6.99 -6.32 8.99
N LEU A 26 -6.06 -6.40 8.03
CA LEU A 26 -6.16 -5.68 6.76
C LEU A 26 -7.29 -6.22 5.88
N ALA A 27 -8.08 -5.29 5.33
CA ALA A 27 -9.19 -5.56 4.43
C ALA A 27 -8.92 -5.07 3.00
N ALA A 28 -8.37 -3.87 2.88
CA ALA A 28 -8.18 -3.21 1.61
C ALA A 28 -7.03 -2.19 1.66
N ILE A 29 -6.55 -1.82 0.48
CA ILE A 29 -5.69 -0.66 0.30
C ILE A 29 -6.29 0.27 -0.74
N THR A 30 -6.19 1.57 -0.53
CA THR A 30 -6.53 2.58 -1.54
C THR A 30 -5.28 3.28 -2.03
N VAL A 31 -5.13 3.36 -3.35
CA VAL A 31 -4.11 4.18 -4.00
C VAL A 31 -4.80 5.34 -4.70
N GLN A 32 -4.29 6.55 -4.47
CA GLN A 32 -4.79 7.76 -5.11
C GLN A 32 -3.70 8.38 -6.00
N HIS A 33 -4.11 8.89 -7.16
CA HIS A 33 -3.31 9.76 -8.01
C HIS A 33 -4.12 11.01 -8.42
N ILE A 34 -3.47 12.00 -9.03
CA ILE A 34 -4.17 13.11 -9.69
C ILE A 34 -4.81 12.67 -11.01
N THR A 35 -5.80 13.42 -11.49
CA THR A 35 -6.40 13.24 -12.82
C THR A 35 -5.59 13.93 -13.92
N LYS A 36 -5.89 13.61 -15.19
CA LYS A 36 -5.27 14.25 -16.36
C LYS A 36 -5.58 15.76 -16.40
N ASP A 37 -6.80 16.15 -16.05
CA ASP A 37 -7.28 17.54 -16.15
C ASP A 37 -6.53 18.52 -15.24
N VAL A 38 -6.04 18.05 -14.10
CA VAL A 38 -5.26 18.87 -13.16
C VAL A 38 -3.75 18.69 -13.33
N SER A 39 -3.31 17.82 -14.23
CA SER A 39 -1.90 17.58 -14.48
C SER A 39 -1.31 18.69 -15.36
N PRO A 40 -0.24 19.40 -14.93
CA PRO A 40 0.40 20.43 -15.76
C PRO A 40 0.95 19.89 -17.08
N SER A 41 1.28 18.60 -17.16
CA SER A 41 1.76 17.95 -18.39
C SER A 41 0.64 17.36 -19.26
N GLY A 42 -0.62 17.46 -18.83
CA GLY A 42 -1.76 16.80 -19.46
C GLY A 42 -1.73 15.26 -19.40
N THR A 43 -0.77 14.67 -18.68
CA THR A 43 -0.58 13.22 -18.59
C THR A 43 -0.42 12.76 -17.14
N VAL A 44 -0.70 11.47 -16.91
CA VAL A 44 -0.53 10.80 -15.60
C VAL A 44 0.34 9.56 -15.73
N ILE A 45 1.24 9.54 -16.72
CA ILE A 45 2.11 8.39 -17.03
C ILE A 45 3.10 8.04 -15.91
N SER A 46 3.29 8.94 -14.93
CA SER A 46 4.09 8.69 -13.72
C SER A 46 3.32 7.93 -12.64
N ALA A 47 2.03 7.66 -12.82
CA ALA A 47 1.24 6.91 -11.84
C ALA A 47 1.79 5.48 -11.73
N PRO A 48 1.74 4.87 -10.52
CA PRO A 48 2.02 3.44 -10.39
C PRO A 48 1.03 2.64 -11.23
N ARG A 49 1.48 1.53 -11.81
CA ARG A 49 0.65 0.64 -12.61
C ARG A 49 0.49 -0.69 -11.89
N ASP A 50 1.45 -1.60 -12.03
CA ASP A 50 1.38 -2.90 -11.39
C ASP A 50 1.96 -2.80 -9.99
N ILE A 51 1.17 -3.18 -9.00
CA ILE A 51 1.52 -3.08 -7.58
C ILE A 51 1.32 -4.43 -6.89
N ALA A 52 2.08 -4.66 -5.82
CA ALA A 52 1.90 -5.78 -4.91
C ALA A 52 1.87 -5.28 -3.48
N VAL A 53 1.02 -5.89 -2.65
CA VAL A 53 0.84 -5.52 -1.25
C VAL A 53 1.31 -6.67 -0.39
N PHE A 54 2.23 -6.39 0.52
CA PHE A 54 2.72 -7.36 1.51
C PHE A 54 2.47 -6.84 2.92
N VAL A 55 2.48 -7.75 3.89
CA VAL A 55 2.43 -7.43 5.32
C VAL A 55 3.55 -8.12 6.09
N SER A 56 3.95 -7.49 7.19
CA SER A 56 4.94 -8.01 8.14
C SER A 56 4.62 -7.52 9.55
N LEU A 57 5.12 -8.22 10.57
CA LEU A 57 5.00 -7.81 11.97
C LEU A 57 6.10 -6.86 12.40
N LEU A 58 7.28 -6.99 11.80
CA LEU A 58 8.52 -6.34 12.24
C LEU A 58 9.07 -5.35 11.21
N GLY A 59 8.54 -5.35 9.98
CA GLY A 59 8.82 -4.34 8.97
C GLY A 59 10.17 -4.53 8.25
N THR A 60 10.86 -5.61 8.54
CA THR A 60 12.11 -6.09 7.95
C THR A 60 11.81 -7.25 7.01
N SER A 61 12.68 -7.43 6.01
CA SER A 61 12.77 -8.66 5.25
C SER A 61 13.54 -9.67 6.09
N VAL A 62 12.80 -10.48 6.84
CA VAL A 62 13.29 -11.54 7.75
C VAL A 62 13.91 -11.02 9.05
N ASP A 63 13.38 -11.52 10.17
CA ASP A 63 13.99 -11.38 11.49
C ASP A 63 14.58 -12.70 11.96
N ALA A 64 15.31 -12.66 13.08
CA ALA A 64 16.05 -13.78 13.67
C ALA A 64 15.20 -15.05 13.97
N ASP A 65 13.86 -14.94 13.97
CA ASP A 65 12.90 -16.04 14.20
C ASP A 65 12.19 -16.54 12.91
N GLY A 66 12.54 -16.01 11.72
CA GLY A 66 12.13 -16.59 10.43
C GLY A 66 10.75 -16.19 9.86
N GLU A 67 10.09 -15.17 10.39
CA GLU A 67 8.78 -14.73 9.85
C GLU A 67 8.94 -13.89 8.55
N GLU A 68 8.46 -14.44 7.43
CA GLU A 68 8.51 -13.87 6.07
C GLU A 68 7.40 -12.82 5.83
N GLU A 69 7.67 -11.83 4.97
CA GLU A 69 6.65 -10.92 4.46
C GLU A 69 5.56 -11.70 3.70
N SER A 70 4.29 -11.55 4.07
CA SER A 70 3.18 -12.25 3.43
C SER A 70 2.56 -11.43 2.29
N LEU A 71 2.48 -11.98 1.08
CA LEU A 71 1.79 -11.36 -0.06
C LEU A 71 0.27 -11.41 0.14
N LEU A 72 -0.38 -10.24 0.12
CA LEU A 72 -1.84 -10.13 0.24
C LEU A 72 -2.56 -9.95 -1.10
N GLY A 73 -1.82 -9.53 -2.13
CA GLY A 73 -2.37 -9.42 -3.47
C GLY A 73 -1.49 -8.64 -4.42
N THR A 74 -1.79 -8.83 -5.71
CA THR A 74 -1.25 -8.06 -6.82
C THR A 74 -2.40 -7.37 -7.54
N PHE A 75 -2.19 -6.11 -7.91
CA PHE A 75 -3.22 -5.27 -8.49
C PHE A 75 -2.63 -4.38 -9.59
N THR A 76 -3.51 -3.84 -10.44
CA THR A 76 -3.17 -2.83 -11.43
C THR A 76 -3.99 -1.57 -11.14
N TYR A 77 -3.31 -0.46 -10.91
CA TYR A 77 -3.93 0.87 -10.84
C TYR A 77 -4.19 1.36 -12.27
N HIS A 78 -5.44 1.69 -12.60
CA HIS A 78 -5.85 2.07 -13.95
C HIS A 78 -6.04 3.58 -14.11
N VAL A 79 -5.17 4.27 -14.83
CA VAL A 79 -5.27 5.73 -15.03
C VAL A 79 -6.52 6.22 -15.78
N GLU A 80 -7.24 5.32 -16.45
CA GLU A 80 -8.51 5.62 -17.14
C GLU A 80 -9.74 5.46 -16.24
N LYS A 81 -9.58 4.98 -15.00
CA LYS A 81 -10.64 4.89 -13.99
C LYS A 81 -10.56 6.08 -13.02
N GLU A 82 -11.39 6.04 -11.99
CA GLU A 82 -11.37 7.00 -10.90
C GLU A 82 -9.95 7.20 -10.31
N PRO A 83 -9.60 8.43 -9.92
CA PRO A 83 -8.28 8.76 -9.37
C PRO A 83 -8.00 8.11 -8.01
N MET A 84 -9.04 7.64 -7.32
CA MET A 84 -8.96 6.90 -6.06
C MET A 84 -9.44 5.47 -6.30
N GLN A 85 -8.54 4.49 -6.18
CA GLN A 85 -8.85 3.08 -6.44
C GLN A 85 -8.58 2.25 -5.21
N THR A 86 -9.59 1.50 -4.79
CA THR A 86 -9.56 0.62 -3.63
C THR A 86 -9.46 -0.83 -4.09
N PHE A 87 -8.49 -1.55 -3.52
CA PHE A 87 -8.19 -2.93 -3.85
C PHE A 87 -8.47 -3.80 -2.63
N LEU A 88 -9.43 -4.73 -2.78
CA LEU A 88 -9.75 -5.72 -1.76
C LEU A 88 -8.65 -6.78 -1.71
N LEU A 89 -8.21 -7.12 -0.50
CA LEU A 89 -7.13 -8.08 -0.28
C LEU A 89 -7.72 -9.50 -0.24
N LYS A 90 -7.04 -10.46 -0.86
CA LYS A 90 -7.61 -11.79 -1.15
C LYS A 90 -7.75 -12.69 0.08
N ASN A 91 -7.21 -12.29 1.23
CA ASN A 91 -7.17 -13.09 2.44
C ASN A 91 -8.06 -12.50 3.53
N GLU A 92 -9.30 -12.11 3.23
CA GLU A 92 -10.25 -11.61 4.24
C GLU A 92 -10.89 -12.78 5.02
N PRO A 93 -10.84 -12.79 6.37
CA PRO A 93 -9.93 -12.03 7.24
C PRO A 93 -8.60 -12.78 7.38
N LEU A 94 -7.49 -12.05 7.35
CA LEU A 94 -6.22 -12.59 7.80
C LEU A 94 -6.43 -12.91 9.27
N ALA A 95 -6.26 -14.17 9.65
CA ALA A 95 -6.43 -14.60 11.04
C ALA A 95 -5.57 -13.78 12.01
N ARG A 96 -4.48 -13.18 11.49
CA ARG A 96 -3.50 -12.38 12.22
C ARG A 96 -3.59 -10.91 11.83
N ALA A 97 -3.44 -10.03 12.82
CA ALA A 97 -3.25 -8.61 12.62
C ALA A 97 -1.76 -8.28 12.35
N PHE A 98 -1.49 -7.25 11.55
CA PHE A 98 -0.14 -6.86 11.16
C PHE A 98 0.18 -5.40 11.51
N SER A 99 1.46 -5.13 11.75
CA SER A 99 1.96 -3.79 12.10
C SER A 99 2.53 -3.02 10.89
N TYR A 100 2.91 -3.72 9.83
CA TYR A 100 3.55 -3.12 8.65
C TYR A 100 2.87 -3.55 7.36
N VAL A 101 2.79 -2.59 6.44
CA VAL A 101 2.29 -2.79 5.07
C VAL A 101 3.35 -2.32 4.11
N LYS A 102 3.73 -3.17 3.16
CA LYS A 102 4.61 -2.80 2.06
C LYS A 102 3.80 -2.69 0.77
N LEU A 103 3.86 -1.52 0.15
CA LEU A 103 3.41 -1.32 -1.23
C LEU A 103 4.64 -1.40 -2.14
N LEU A 104 4.72 -2.48 -2.91
CA LEU A 104 5.72 -2.67 -3.95
C LEU A 104 5.15 -2.22 -5.31
N VAL A 105 5.78 -1.23 -5.93
CA VAL A 105 5.47 -0.80 -7.30
C VAL A 105 6.40 -1.54 -8.25
N LYS A 106 5.80 -2.27 -9.20
CA LYS A 106 6.52 -3.10 -10.19
C LYS A 106 6.68 -2.39 -11.54
N SER A 107 5.77 -1.49 -11.86
CA SER A 107 5.77 -0.72 -13.11
C SER A 107 5.01 0.61 -12.94
N ASN A 108 5.16 1.51 -13.92
CA ASN A 108 4.36 2.72 -14.05
C ASN A 108 3.69 2.78 -15.43
N TRP A 109 2.99 3.88 -15.72
CA TRP A 109 2.27 4.10 -16.98
C TRP A 109 3.14 4.68 -18.11
N GLY A 110 4.46 4.49 -18.06
CA GLY A 110 5.38 4.80 -19.16
C GLY A 110 6.27 6.02 -18.93
N ASN A 111 6.31 6.60 -17.73
CA ASN A 111 7.30 7.63 -17.43
C ASN A 111 8.71 7.01 -17.30
N PRO A 112 9.69 7.39 -18.14
CA PRO A 112 11.00 6.74 -18.16
C PRO A 112 11.91 7.16 -17.00
N ARG A 113 11.58 8.23 -16.28
CA ARG A 113 12.46 8.84 -15.28
C ARG A 113 12.05 8.54 -13.85
N TYR A 114 10.75 8.53 -13.56
CA TYR A 114 10.26 8.42 -12.18
C TYR A 114 8.83 7.89 -12.12
N THR A 115 8.44 7.47 -10.92
CA THR A 115 7.07 7.13 -10.55
C THR A 115 6.66 7.96 -9.34
N CYS A 116 5.41 8.42 -9.30
CA CYS A 116 4.91 9.26 -8.21
C CYS A 116 3.72 8.63 -7.49
N ILE A 117 3.83 8.49 -6.17
CA ILE A 117 2.75 8.03 -5.30
C ILE A 117 2.19 9.26 -4.55
N TYR A 118 0.91 9.57 -4.75
CA TYR A 118 0.26 10.69 -4.06
C TYR A 118 -0.29 10.30 -2.70
N ARG A 119 -1.06 9.21 -2.62
CA ARG A 119 -1.61 8.73 -1.35
C ARG A 119 -1.79 7.23 -1.37
N VAL A 120 -1.45 6.63 -0.24
CA VAL A 120 -1.77 5.25 0.10
C VAL A 120 -2.59 5.27 1.39
N GLN A 121 -3.71 4.56 1.41
CA GLN A 121 -4.53 4.40 2.62
C GLN A 121 -4.69 2.91 2.88
N VAL A 122 -4.51 2.50 4.12
CA VAL A 122 -4.69 1.12 4.57
C VAL A 122 -6.00 1.05 5.34
N HIS A 123 -6.82 0.05 5.03
CA HIS A 123 -8.13 -0.17 5.64
C HIS A 123 -8.18 -1.53 6.32
N GLY A 124 -8.83 -1.59 7.47
CA GLY A 124 -8.98 -2.81 8.23
C GLY A 124 -9.55 -2.56 9.62
N ARG A 125 -9.67 -3.63 10.41
CA ARG A 125 -10.13 -3.55 11.80
C ARG A 125 -8.92 -3.55 12.73
N MET A 126 -8.92 -2.66 13.72
CA MET A 126 -7.88 -2.65 14.74
C MET A 126 -7.99 -3.93 15.57
N GLU A 127 -6.85 -4.53 15.92
CA GLU A 127 -6.79 -5.59 16.93
C GLU A 127 -7.09 -4.92 18.28
N ASN A 128 -8.29 -5.16 18.84
CA ASN A 128 -8.70 -4.54 20.10
C ASN A 128 -7.75 -4.98 21.23
N GLU A 129 -7.28 -4.04 22.06
CA GLU A 129 -6.46 -4.32 23.26
C GLU A 129 -7.17 -5.15 24.35
N THR A 130 -8.43 -5.56 24.15
CA THR A 130 -9.26 -6.19 25.19
C THR A 130 -9.00 -7.68 25.46
N ASP A 131 -8.08 -8.35 24.77
CA ASP A 131 -7.78 -9.78 25.02
C ASP A 131 -6.58 -10.03 25.93
N SER A 132 -5.91 -8.99 26.42
CA SER A 132 -4.78 -9.09 27.36
C SER A 132 -5.15 -8.96 28.85
N THR A 133 -6.43 -8.77 29.19
CA THR A 133 -6.92 -8.64 30.58
C THR A 133 -7.85 -9.76 31.06
N LYS A 134 -7.85 -10.94 30.41
CA LYS A 134 -8.71 -12.08 30.82
C LYS A 134 -8.00 -13.35 31.30
N THR A 135 -6.75 -13.25 31.74
CA THR A 135 -6.07 -14.37 32.43
C THR A 135 -5.33 -13.87 33.67
N GLN A 136 -6.07 -13.35 34.64
CA GLN A 136 -5.66 -13.24 36.04
C GLN A 136 -6.94 -13.05 36.85
N ASP A 137 -7.59 -14.17 37.18
CA ASP A 137 -8.43 -14.38 38.36
C ASP A 137 -8.52 -15.91 38.61
#